data_AF-F7H7G9-F1
#
_entry.id   AF-F7H7G9-F1
#
_cell.length_a   1.000
_cell.length_b   1.000
_cell.length_c   1.000
_cell.angle_alpha   90.00
_cell.angle_beta   90.00
_cell.angle_gamma   90.00
#
_symmetry.space_group_name_H-M   'P 1'
#
loop_
_entity.id
_entity.type
_entity.pdbx_description
1 polymer ?
#
loop_
_entity_poly.entity_id
_entity_poly.type
_entity_poly.pdbx_seq_one_letter_code
_entity_poly.pdbx_strand_id
1 'polypeptide(L)'
;MALSWVLTVLSLLPLLEAQIPLCANLVPVPITNATLDRISGKWFYIASAFRNEEYNKSIHEIQATFFYFTPNKTEDTIFLREYQTRQNQCIYNTSYLNVQRENGTISKYEGGQEHFAHLLILRDMKTFMLAFEVNDEKNWGVSVYADKPETTEEQLGEFYEALDCLRIPRSDVVYTDQKKVNARDWAVPALSMAQLGHLVPALSG
;
A
#
# COMPACT_ATOMS: atom_id res chain seq x y z
N MET A 1 -22.14 53.86 2.77
CA MET A 1 -22.73 52.75 1.99
C MET A 1 -21.71 51.71 1.50
N ALA A 2 -20.43 51.76 1.91
CA ALA A 2 -19.45 50.72 1.56
C ALA A 2 -19.28 49.63 2.66
N LEU A 3 -19.70 49.92 3.89
CA LEU A 3 -19.46 49.05 5.05
C LEU A 3 -20.34 47.78 5.07
N SER A 4 -21.57 47.85 4.53
CA SER A 4 -22.48 46.70 4.51
C SER A 4 -22.04 45.60 3.53
N TRP A 5 -21.34 45.97 2.46
CA TRP A 5 -20.84 45.03 1.45
C TRP A 5 -19.62 44.24 1.95
N VAL A 6 -18.78 44.87 2.78
CA VAL A 6 -17.61 44.23 3.40
C VAL A 6 -18.05 43.13 4.38
N LEU A 7 -19.10 43.39 5.16
CA LEU A 7 -19.64 42.42 6.14
C LEU A 7 -20.23 41.18 5.47
N THR A 8 -20.92 41.33 4.33
CA THR A 8 -21.47 40.19 3.57
C THR A 8 -20.39 39.29 2.96
N VAL A 9 -19.28 39.88 2.49
CA VAL A 9 -18.15 39.10 1.93
C VAL A 9 -17.39 38.37 3.04
N LEU A 10 -17.19 39.01 4.20
CA LEU A 10 -16.57 38.38 5.38
C LEU A 10 -17.41 37.25 5.98
N SER A 11 -18.74 37.32 5.92
CA SER A 11 -19.59 36.21 6.38
C SER A 11 -19.61 35.00 5.44
N LEU A 12 -19.18 35.16 4.18
CA LEU A 12 -19.15 34.08 3.18
C LEU A 12 -17.78 33.41 3.05
N LEU A 13 -16.70 34.05 3.50
CA LEU A 13 -15.35 33.46 3.58
C LEU A 13 -15.32 32.10 4.31
N PRO A 14 -15.91 31.93 5.52
CA PRO A 14 -15.87 30.65 6.23
C PRO A 14 -16.69 29.53 5.56
N LEU A 15 -17.58 29.85 4.60
CA LEU A 15 -18.29 28.84 3.80
C LEU A 15 -17.41 28.27 2.67
N LEU A 16 -16.36 28.98 2.25
CA LEU A 16 -15.43 28.50 1.23
C LEU A 16 -14.41 27.50 1.82
N GLU A 17 -14.10 27.63 3.12
CA GLU A 17 -13.20 26.73 3.86
C GLU A 17 -13.90 25.48 4.42
N ALA A 18 -15.20 25.31 4.19
CA ALA A 18 -15.93 24.08 4.53
C ALA A 18 -15.71 22.94 3.51
N GLN A 19 -14.80 23.11 2.54
CA GLN A 19 -14.32 22.01 1.72
C GLN A 19 -13.43 21.12 2.59
N ILE A 20 -13.78 19.84 2.70
CA ILE A 20 -12.86 18.81 3.21
C ILE A 20 -11.53 19.06 2.46
N PRO A 21 -10.42 19.34 3.16
CA PRO A 21 -9.17 19.61 2.48
C PRO A 21 -8.91 18.44 1.54
N LEU A 22 -8.58 18.72 0.27
CA LEU A 22 -8.30 17.72 -0.78
C LEU A 22 -7.31 16.63 -0.34
N CYS A 23 -6.57 16.86 0.74
CA CYS A 23 -5.55 16.00 1.33
C CYS A 23 -5.96 15.33 2.65
N ALA A 24 -7.23 15.37 3.07
CA ALA A 24 -7.66 14.83 4.35
C ALA A 24 -7.33 13.33 4.51
N ASN A 25 -7.39 12.56 3.41
CA ASN A 25 -7.07 11.14 3.40
C ASN A 25 -5.56 10.83 3.46
N LEU A 26 -4.70 11.85 3.30
CA LEU A 26 -3.24 11.72 3.42
C LEU A 26 -2.71 12.10 4.81
N VAL A 27 -3.59 12.56 5.71
CA VAL A 27 -3.19 12.89 7.08
C VAL A 27 -2.87 11.59 7.81
N PRO A 28 -1.64 11.41 8.31
CA PRO A 28 -1.28 10.22 9.07
C PRO A 28 -2.15 10.08 10.33
N VAL A 29 -2.58 8.85 10.59
CA VAL A 29 -3.31 8.50 11.82
C VAL A 29 -2.53 7.39 12.54
N PRO A 30 -2.42 7.43 13.88
CA PRO A 30 -1.72 6.40 14.62
C PRO A 30 -2.25 4.98 14.35
N ILE A 31 -1.34 4.01 14.26
CA ILE A 31 -1.69 2.60 14.03
C ILE A 31 -2.09 1.94 15.36
N THR A 32 -3.36 1.58 15.46
CA THR A 32 -3.92 0.85 16.61
C THR A 32 -3.94 -0.66 16.36
N ASN A 33 -4.23 -1.45 17.39
CA ASN A 33 -4.47 -2.90 17.21
C ASN A 33 -5.64 -3.19 16.26
N ALA A 34 -6.68 -2.36 16.26
CA ALA A 34 -7.79 -2.48 15.31
C ALA A 34 -7.36 -2.18 13.87
N THR A 35 -6.45 -1.22 13.69
CA THR A 35 -5.83 -0.95 12.38
C THR A 35 -5.07 -2.17 11.87
N LEU A 36 -4.25 -2.79 12.72
CA LEU A 36 -3.52 -4.01 12.38
C LEU A 36 -4.45 -5.19 12.07
N ASP A 37 -5.51 -5.37 12.85
CA ASP A 37 -6.53 -6.39 12.57
C ASP A 37 -7.19 -6.17 11.21
N ARG A 38 -7.48 -4.92 10.87
CA ARG A 38 -8.11 -4.55 9.59
C ARG A 38 -7.23 -4.86 8.39
N ILE A 39 -5.91 -4.66 8.48
CA ILE A 39 -4.98 -4.96 7.39
C ILE A 39 -4.45 -6.40 7.39
N SER A 40 -4.87 -7.21 8.36
CA SER A 40 -4.46 -8.62 8.44
C SER A 40 -5.07 -9.43 7.29
N GLY A 41 -4.29 -10.32 6.69
CA GLY A 41 -4.76 -11.20 5.62
C GLY A 41 -4.17 -10.88 4.24
N LYS A 42 -4.92 -11.25 3.21
CA LYS A 42 -4.45 -11.23 1.82
C LYS A 42 -4.80 -9.92 1.13
N TRP A 43 -3.84 -9.35 0.42
CA TRP A 43 -4.01 -8.11 -0.34
C TRP A 43 -3.37 -8.20 -1.72
N PHE A 44 -3.97 -7.51 -2.67
CA PHE A 44 -3.50 -7.36 -4.04
C PHE A 44 -3.02 -5.94 -4.23
N TYR A 45 -1.81 -5.79 -4.77
CA TYR A 45 -1.31 -4.51 -5.23
C TYR A 45 -2.06 -4.13 -6.51
N ILE A 46 -2.80 -3.02 -6.50
CA ILE A 46 -3.67 -2.65 -7.62
C ILE A 46 -2.97 -1.64 -8.52
N ALA A 47 -2.53 -0.54 -7.95
CA ALA A 47 -1.92 0.55 -8.70
C ALA A 47 -0.99 1.38 -7.82
N SER A 48 -0.09 2.13 -8.46
CA SER A 48 0.62 3.22 -7.81
C SER A 48 1.01 4.32 -8.78
N ALA A 49 1.42 5.45 -8.23
CA ALA A 49 2.11 6.49 -8.96
C ALA A 49 3.11 7.18 -8.02
N PHE A 50 4.33 7.40 -8.52
CA PHE A 50 5.39 8.07 -7.80
C PHE A 50 5.95 9.22 -8.63
N ARG A 51 6.53 10.22 -7.97
CA ARG A 51 7.41 11.20 -8.65
C ARG A 51 8.85 10.71 -8.74
N ASN A 52 9.26 9.89 -7.77
CA ASN A 52 10.58 9.30 -7.77
C ASN A 52 10.77 8.36 -8.98
N GLU A 53 11.74 8.68 -9.84
CA GLU A 53 11.99 7.92 -11.07
C GLU A 53 12.44 6.47 -10.83
N GLU A 54 13.14 6.21 -9.72
CA GLU A 54 13.62 4.87 -9.38
C GLU A 54 12.45 3.96 -9.00
N TYR A 55 11.54 4.45 -8.16
CA TYR A 55 10.28 3.75 -7.86
C TYR A 55 9.44 3.56 -9.12
N ASN A 56 9.29 4.59 -9.97
CA ASN A 56 8.57 4.46 -11.24
C ASN A 56 9.15 3.35 -12.13
N LYS A 57 10.48 3.28 -12.28
CA LYS A 57 11.11 2.18 -13.04
C LYS A 57 10.82 0.82 -12.42
N SER A 58 10.95 0.70 -11.10
CA SER A 58 10.70 -0.55 -10.39
C SER A 58 9.26 -1.03 -10.54
N ILE A 59 8.26 -0.13 -10.41
CA ILE A 59 6.84 -0.51 -10.52
C ILE A 59 6.43 -0.93 -11.94
N HIS A 60 7.09 -0.40 -12.98
CA HIS A 60 6.80 -0.80 -14.37
C HIS A 60 7.22 -2.25 -14.68
N GLU A 61 8.15 -2.82 -13.91
CA GLU A 61 8.53 -4.23 -14.04
C GLU A 61 7.54 -5.18 -13.36
N ILE A 62 6.68 -4.64 -12.48
CA ILE A 62 5.71 -5.40 -11.70
C ILE A 62 4.47 -5.66 -12.55
N GLN A 63 4.28 -6.91 -12.94
CA GLN A 63 3.10 -7.30 -13.71
C GLN A 63 1.90 -7.56 -12.79
N ALA A 64 2.14 -8.20 -11.64
CA ALA A 64 1.16 -8.47 -10.62
C ALA A 64 1.84 -8.76 -9.28
N THR A 65 1.22 -8.36 -8.18
CA THR A 65 1.68 -8.74 -6.83
C THR A 65 0.50 -9.00 -5.93
N PHE A 66 0.60 -10.03 -5.10
CA PHE A 66 -0.21 -10.13 -3.90
C PHE A 66 0.61 -10.63 -2.74
N PHE A 67 0.11 -10.39 -1.55
CA PHE A 67 0.83 -10.73 -0.34
C PHE A 67 -0.10 -11.02 0.82
N TYR A 68 0.48 -11.53 1.90
CA TYR A 68 -0.19 -11.71 3.18
C TYR A 68 0.51 -10.90 4.26
N PHE A 69 -0.29 -10.17 5.04
CA PHE A 69 0.12 -9.56 6.30
C PHE A 69 -0.31 -10.42 7.47
N THR A 70 0.64 -10.75 8.34
CA THR A 70 0.39 -11.36 9.65
C THR A 70 1.00 -10.47 10.73
N PRO A 71 0.23 -9.53 11.30
CA PRO A 71 0.73 -8.62 12.33
C PRO A 71 1.06 -9.31 13.65
N ASN A 72 2.21 -8.97 14.24
CA ASN A 72 2.54 -9.22 15.64
C ASN A 72 2.36 -7.91 16.43
N LYS A 73 1.26 -7.82 17.18
CA LYS A 73 0.86 -6.62 17.92
C LYS A 73 1.72 -6.34 19.15
N THR A 74 2.48 -7.32 19.63
CA THR A 74 3.35 -7.19 20.81
C THR A 74 4.72 -6.65 20.43
N GLU A 75 5.24 -7.08 19.29
CA GLU A 75 6.55 -6.67 18.78
C GLU A 75 6.46 -5.51 17.79
N ASP A 76 5.26 -5.06 17.46
CA ASP A 76 5.00 -4.02 16.47
C ASP A 76 5.67 -4.32 15.12
N THR A 77 5.48 -5.56 14.66
CA THR A 77 5.95 -6.05 13.36
C THR A 77 4.81 -6.64 12.54
N ILE A 78 5.01 -6.75 11.22
CA ILE A 78 4.11 -7.48 10.32
C ILE A 78 4.95 -8.48 9.54
N PHE A 79 4.66 -9.76 9.70
CA PHE A 79 5.25 -10.78 8.83
C PHE A 79 4.60 -10.70 7.45
N LEU A 80 5.41 -10.36 6.45
CA LEU A 80 5.01 -10.18 5.05
C LEU A 80 5.44 -11.43 4.26
N ARG A 81 4.47 -12.06 3.59
CA ARG A 81 4.71 -13.08 2.55
C ARG A 81 4.28 -12.52 1.22
N GLU A 82 5.25 -12.13 0.40
CA GLU A 82 5.04 -11.47 -0.88
C GLU A 82 5.25 -12.43 -2.04
N TYR A 83 4.37 -12.31 -3.01
CA TYR A 83 4.43 -13.07 -4.25
C TYR A 83 4.25 -12.11 -5.40
N GLN A 84 5.31 -11.96 -6.16
CA GLN A 84 5.42 -10.93 -7.16
C GLN A 84 5.73 -11.55 -8.51
N THR A 85 5.00 -11.14 -9.54
CA THR A 85 5.27 -11.51 -10.92
C THR A 85 6.05 -10.38 -11.59
N ARG A 86 7.32 -10.63 -11.95
CA ARG A 86 8.16 -9.76 -12.78
C ARG A 86 8.69 -10.55 -13.95
N GLN A 87 8.74 -9.96 -15.14
CA GLN A 87 9.31 -10.61 -16.34
C GLN A 87 8.76 -12.03 -16.61
N ASN A 88 7.45 -12.24 -16.37
CA ASN A 88 6.74 -13.52 -16.47
C ASN A 88 7.24 -14.61 -15.51
N GLN A 89 7.97 -14.25 -14.46
CA GLN A 89 8.44 -15.16 -13.42
C GLN A 89 7.82 -14.79 -12.07
N CYS A 90 7.48 -15.80 -11.29
CA CYS A 90 7.01 -15.63 -9.92
C CYS A 90 8.20 -15.61 -8.95
N ILE A 91 8.29 -14.53 -8.18
CA ILE A 91 9.28 -14.32 -7.13
C ILE A 91 8.54 -14.35 -5.81
N TYR A 92 8.92 -15.29 -4.95
CA TYR A 92 8.42 -15.38 -3.58
C TYR A 92 9.45 -14.83 -2.61
N ASN A 93 9.02 -13.97 -1.69
CA ASN A 93 9.87 -13.44 -0.65
C ASN A 93 9.13 -13.32 0.68
N THR A 94 9.88 -13.41 1.78
CA THR A 94 9.35 -13.17 3.12
C THR A 94 10.20 -12.15 3.85
N SER A 95 9.55 -11.25 4.57
CA SER A 95 10.25 -10.25 5.38
C SER A 95 9.41 -9.87 6.60
N TYR A 96 10.01 -9.10 7.50
CA TYR A 96 9.29 -8.43 8.57
C TYR A 96 9.25 -6.94 8.28
N LEU A 97 8.06 -6.35 8.37
CA LEU A 97 7.87 -4.92 8.39
C LEU A 97 7.86 -4.44 9.84
N ASN A 98 8.46 -3.30 10.12
CA ASN A 98 8.31 -2.65 11.42
C ASN A 98 7.11 -1.70 11.38
N VAL A 99 6.46 -1.50 12.53
CA VAL A 99 5.31 -0.62 12.69
C VAL A 99 5.69 0.51 13.65
N GLN A 100 5.68 1.75 13.17
CA GLN A 100 5.84 2.93 14.02
C GLN A 100 4.46 3.51 14.31
N ARG A 101 3.85 3.04 15.41
CA ARG A 101 2.44 3.30 15.72
C ARG A 101 2.08 4.76 15.76
N GLU A 102 2.80 5.56 16.54
CA GLU A 102 2.50 6.98 16.73
C GLU A 102 2.61 7.79 15.43
N ASN A 103 3.53 7.39 14.55
CA ASN A 103 3.75 8.06 13.28
C ASN A 103 2.76 7.63 12.19
N GLY A 104 2.02 6.53 12.41
CA GLY A 104 1.13 5.99 11.40
C GLY A 104 1.86 5.29 10.25
N THR A 105 3.10 4.83 10.46
CA THR A 105 3.94 4.28 9.39
C THR A 105 4.26 2.80 9.56
N ILE A 106 4.47 2.13 8.43
CA ILE A 106 5.15 0.84 8.34
C ILE A 106 6.46 1.01 7.57
N SER A 107 7.47 0.19 7.88
CA SER A 107 8.75 0.24 7.18
C SER A 107 9.27 -1.13 6.76
N LYS A 108 10.04 -1.13 5.67
CA LYS A 108 10.69 -2.32 5.11
C LYS A 108 12.17 -2.04 4.90
N TYR A 109 13.02 -2.99 5.25
CA TYR A 109 14.44 -2.93 4.91
C TYR A 109 14.69 -3.59 3.55
N GLU A 110 15.21 -2.83 2.60
CA GLU A 110 15.49 -3.27 1.23
C GLU A 110 16.75 -2.56 0.71
N GLY A 111 17.62 -3.28 0.00
CA GLY A 111 18.82 -2.65 -0.61
C GLY A 111 19.82 -2.02 0.37
N GLY A 112 19.74 -2.32 1.68
CA GLY A 112 20.59 -1.69 2.69
C GLY A 112 20.00 -0.42 3.33
N GLN A 113 18.76 -0.07 2.99
CA GLN A 113 18.06 1.10 3.50
C GLN A 113 16.69 0.70 4.05
N GLU A 114 16.22 1.42 5.07
CA GLU A 114 14.85 1.30 5.57
C GLU A 114 13.96 2.32 4.85
N HIS A 115 12.88 1.82 4.24
CA HIS A 115 11.90 2.61 3.51
C HIS A 115 10.61 2.71 4.33
N PHE A 116 10.06 3.92 4.48
CA PHE A 116 8.88 4.20 5.29
C PHE A 116 7.68 4.54 4.42
N ALA A 117 6.51 4.04 4.81
CA ALA A 117 5.25 4.40 4.19
C ALA A 117 4.16 4.66 5.25
N HIS A 118 3.40 5.73 5.07
CA HIS A 118 2.24 6.02 5.89
C HIS A 118 1.10 5.08 5.50
N LEU A 119 0.54 4.39 6.49
CA LEU A 119 -0.60 3.52 6.30
C LEU A 119 -1.89 4.35 6.31
N LEU A 120 -2.56 4.41 5.17
CA LEU A 120 -3.78 5.18 4.99
C LEU A 120 -4.95 4.22 4.82
N ILE A 121 -5.79 4.18 5.85
CA ILE A 121 -6.98 3.35 5.88
C ILE A 121 -8.14 4.11 5.23
N LEU A 122 -8.69 3.56 4.14
CA LEU A 122 -9.75 4.19 3.37
C LEU A 122 -11.14 4.01 4.03
N ARG A 123 -12.19 4.61 3.48
CA ARG A 123 -13.56 4.38 3.99
C ARG A 123 -14.05 2.97 3.64
N ASP A 124 -13.73 2.50 2.44
CA ASP A 124 -13.96 1.09 2.08
C ASP A 124 -13.01 0.20 2.89
N MET A 125 -13.56 -0.76 3.64
CA MET A 125 -12.76 -1.73 4.41
C MET A 125 -11.98 -2.70 3.53
N LYS A 126 -12.24 -2.69 2.23
CA LYS A 126 -11.63 -3.57 1.24
C LYS A 126 -10.42 -2.95 0.56
N THR A 127 -10.08 -1.71 0.88
CA THR A 127 -8.93 -1.01 0.29
C THR A 127 -8.12 -0.26 1.35
N PHE A 128 -6.83 -0.09 1.08
CA PHE A 128 -5.95 0.79 1.83
C PHE A 128 -4.87 1.35 0.90
N MET A 129 -4.21 2.42 1.33
CA MET A 129 -3.08 2.99 0.60
C MET A 129 -1.82 3.04 1.45
N LEU A 130 -0.69 3.07 0.77
CA LEU A 130 0.60 3.42 1.36
C LEU A 130 1.11 4.69 0.69
N ALA A 131 1.36 5.73 1.48
CA ALA A 131 1.93 6.98 1.00
C ALA A 131 3.40 7.08 1.40
N PHE A 132 4.26 7.28 0.41
CA PHE A 132 5.72 7.25 0.53
C PHE A 132 6.26 8.67 0.43
N GLU A 133 7.34 8.95 1.17
CA GLU A 133 8.08 10.21 1.10
C GLU A 133 7.16 11.46 1.19
N VAL A 134 6.10 11.41 1.99
CA VAL A 134 5.05 12.47 2.03
C VAL A 134 5.57 13.86 2.39
N ASN A 135 6.76 13.95 2.97
CA ASN A 135 7.43 15.21 3.33
C ASN A 135 8.45 15.67 2.26
N ASP A 136 8.68 14.89 1.22
CA ASP A 136 9.56 15.21 0.10
C ASP A 136 8.74 15.26 -1.20
N GLU A 137 8.28 16.46 -1.54
CA GLU A 137 7.46 16.71 -2.73
C GLU A 137 8.12 16.22 -4.04
N LYS A 138 9.44 16.03 -4.08
CA LYS A 138 10.14 15.54 -5.27
C LYS A 138 10.05 14.03 -5.42
N ASN A 139 9.87 13.30 -4.32
CA ASN A 139 9.97 11.84 -4.28
C ASN A 139 8.68 11.16 -3.84
N TRP A 140 7.67 11.91 -3.42
CA TRP A 140 6.43 11.34 -2.92
C TRP A 140 5.71 10.45 -3.93
N GLY A 141 4.85 9.59 -3.40
CA GLY A 141 4.00 8.74 -4.21
C GLY A 141 3.04 7.96 -3.34
N VAL A 142 2.11 7.30 -4.00
CA VAL A 142 1.07 6.53 -3.33
C VAL A 142 0.80 5.25 -4.10
N SER A 143 0.61 4.16 -3.36
CA SER A 143 0.11 2.90 -3.87
C SER A 143 -1.22 2.54 -3.21
N VAL A 144 -2.07 1.83 -3.94
CA VAL A 144 -3.37 1.34 -3.47
C VAL A 144 -3.45 -0.18 -3.57
N TYR A 145 -4.06 -0.77 -2.55
CA TYR A 145 -4.21 -2.20 -2.38
C TYR A 145 -5.67 -2.54 -2.13
N ALA A 146 -6.07 -3.74 -2.56
CA ALA A 146 -7.44 -4.24 -2.36
C ALA A 146 -7.48 -5.71 -1.93
N ASP A 147 -8.59 -6.12 -1.31
CA ASP A 147 -8.84 -7.51 -0.90
C ASP A 147 -9.10 -8.45 -2.09
N LYS A 148 -9.34 -7.88 -3.27
CA LYS A 148 -9.60 -8.55 -4.54
C LYS A 148 -8.66 -8.04 -5.63
N PRO A 149 -8.38 -8.87 -6.66
CA PRO A 149 -7.48 -8.49 -7.76
C PRO A 149 -8.07 -7.45 -8.72
N GLU A 150 -9.40 -7.28 -8.74
CA GLU A 150 -10.10 -6.30 -9.57
C GLU A 150 -10.83 -5.31 -8.65
N THR A 151 -10.84 -4.03 -9.03
CA THR A 151 -11.48 -2.93 -8.29
C THR A 151 -12.44 -2.16 -9.19
N THR A 152 -13.45 -1.52 -8.59
CA THR A 152 -14.32 -0.58 -9.31
C THR A 152 -13.76 0.84 -9.23
N GLU A 153 -14.20 1.74 -10.12
CA GLU A 153 -13.79 3.15 -10.07
C GLU A 153 -14.14 3.81 -8.72
N GLU A 154 -15.25 3.40 -8.11
CA GLU A 154 -15.69 3.90 -6.79
C GLU A 154 -14.68 3.52 -5.69
N GLN A 155 -14.13 2.30 -5.74
CA GLN A 155 -13.11 1.86 -4.79
C GLN A 155 -11.77 2.58 -4.98
N LEU A 156 -11.51 3.09 -6.18
CA LEU A 156 -10.32 3.88 -6.50
C LEU A 156 -10.53 5.40 -6.33
N GLY A 157 -11.74 5.84 -5.98
CA GLY A 157 -12.06 7.26 -5.81
C GLY A 157 -11.12 7.95 -4.82
N GLU A 158 -10.95 7.39 -3.62
CA GLU A 158 -10.06 7.94 -2.58
C GLU A 158 -8.58 7.91 -3.01
N PHE A 159 -8.18 6.96 -3.87
CA PHE A 159 -6.84 6.93 -4.46
C PHE A 159 -6.63 8.05 -5.47
N TYR A 160 -7.60 8.33 -6.33
CA TYR A 160 -7.51 9.46 -7.25
C TYR A 160 -7.55 10.81 -6.53
N GLU A 161 -8.34 10.95 -5.46
CA GLU A 161 -8.31 12.14 -4.60
C GLU A 161 -6.92 12.34 -3.97
N ALA A 162 -6.28 11.25 -3.52
CA ALA A 162 -4.91 11.29 -3.00
C ALA A 162 -3.91 11.74 -4.08
N LEU A 163 -4.01 11.26 -5.32
CA LEU A 163 -3.17 11.71 -6.43
C LEU A 163 -3.38 13.19 -6.75
N ASP A 164 -4.64 13.65 -6.75
CA ASP A 164 -4.99 15.04 -7.02
C ASP A 164 -4.38 15.96 -5.94
N CYS A 165 -4.40 15.55 -4.66
CA CYS A 165 -3.68 16.24 -3.59
C CYS A 165 -2.16 16.28 -3.80
N LEU A 166 -1.55 15.14 -4.17
CA LEU A 166 -0.12 15.03 -4.46
C LEU A 166 0.27 15.68 -5.80
N ARG A 167 -0.68 16.23 -6.55
CA ARG A 167 -0.49 16.78 -7.90
C ARG A 167 0.28 15.79 -8.78
N ILE A 168 -0.12 14.53 -8.75
CA ILE A 168 0.38 13.48 -9.62
C ILE A 168 -0.69 13.22 -10.69
N PRO A 169 -0.38 13.40 -11.98
CA PRO A 169 -1.33 13.13 -13.05
C PRO A 169 -1.83 11.69 -13.02
N ARG A 170 -3.13 11.47 -13.27
CA ARG A 170 -3.70 10.12 -13.38
C ARG A 170 -3.11 9.31 -14.54
N SER A 171 -2.54 9.98 -15.54
CA SER A 171 -1.79 9.36 -16.65
C SER A 171 -0.54 8.63 -16.19
N ASP A 172 -0.02 8.97 -15.01
CA ASP A 172 1.25 8.45 -14.49
C ASP A 172 1.00 7.22 -13.60
N VAL A 173 -0.28 6.83 -13.43
CA VAL A 173 -0.65 5.65 -12.65
C VAL A 173 -0.29 4.39 -13.42
N VAL A 174 0.45 3.52 -12.74
CA VAL A 174 0.77 2.19 -13.22
C VAL A 174 -0.15 1.19 -12.53
N TYR A 175 -0.94 0.48 -13.32
CA TYR A 175 -1.83 -0.59 -12.84
C TYR A 175 -1.18 -1.95 -13.03
N THR A 176 -1.38 -2.84 -12.06
CA THR A 176 -1.06 -4.25 -12.27
C THR A 176 -2.17 -4.94 -13.04
N ASP A 177 -1.80 -6.04 -13.69
CA ASP A 177 -2.75 -6.95 -14.31
C ASP A 177 -2.67 -8.30 -13.60
N GLN A 178 -3.54 -8.49 -12.61
CA GLN A 178 -3.57 -9.72 -11.82
C GLN A 178 -3.93 -10.96 -12.65
N LYS A 179 -4.41 -10.81 -13.89
CA LYS A 179 -4.60 -11.94 -14.83
C LYS A 179 -3.27 -12.45 -15.37
N LYS A 180 -2.20 -11.66 -15.29
CA LYS A 180 -0.82 -12.07 -15.61
C LYS A 180 -0.14 -12.81 -14.47
N VAL A 181 -0.79 -12.98 -13.31
CA VAL A 181 -0.34 -13.97 -12.32
C VAL A 181 -0.38 -15.32 -13.02
N ASN A 182 0.79 -15.85 -13.35
CA ASN A 182 0.90 -17.11 -14.05
C ASN A 182 0.43 -18.22 -13.09
N ALA A 183 -0.85 -18.60 -13.16
CA ALA A 183 -1.48 -19.52 -12.22
C ALA A 183 -0.80 -20.91 -12.19
N ARG A 184 -0.02 -21.26 -13.23
CA ARG A 184 0.81 -22.47 -13.29
C ARG A 184 1.98 -22.46 -12.31
N ASP A 185 2.47 -21.28 -11.94
CA ASP A 185 3.60 -21.12 -11.00
C ASP A 185 3.11 -20.95 -9.54
N TRP A 186 1.79 -20.91 -9.32
CA TRP A 186 1.18 -20.79 -7.98
C TRP A 186 1.02 -22.14 -7.26
N ALA A 187 1.11 -23.24 -8.00
CA ALA A 187 1.14 -24.58 -7.41
C ALA A 187 2.59 -24.93 -7.07
N VAL A 188 2.87 -25.13 -5.77
CA VAL A 188 4.11 -25.62 -5.12
C VAL A 188 4.92 -24.49 -4.44
N PRO A 189 5.06 -24.53 -3.09
CA PRO A 189 5.47 -25.71 -2.35
C PRO A 189 4.55 -26.13 -1.21
N ALA A 190 3.37 -26.66 -1.52
CA ALA A 190 2.74 -27.65 -0.63
C ALA A 190 3.36 -29.06 -0.79
N LEU A 191 4.08 -29.31 -1.90
CA LEU A 191 4.67 -30.62 -2.21
C LEU A 191 6.08 -30.86 -1.64
N SER A 192 6.79 -29.83 -1.15
CA SER A 192 8.16 -30.02 -0.63
C SER A 192 8.20 -30.68 0.76
N MET A 193 7.19 -30.48 1.61
CA MET A 193 7.14 -31.14 2.94
C MET A 193 6.82 -32.64 2.85
N ALA A 194 6.08 -33.07 1.83
CA ALA A 194 5.77 -34.50 1.62
C ALA A 194 6.95 -35.30 1.03
N GLN A 195 7.88 -34.63 0.33
CA GLN A 195 9.06 -35.28 -0.26
C GLN A 195 10.29 -35.28 0.67
N LEU A 196 10.28 -34.53 1.78
CA LEU A 196 11.33 -34.56 2.82
C LEU A 196 11.15 -35.70 3.84
N GLY A 197 10.05 -36.47 3.79
CA GLY A 197 9.81 -37.63 4.64
C GLY A 197 10.54 -38.93 4.24
N HIS A 198 11.38 -38.90 3.20
CA HIS A 198 12.07 -40.10 2.68
C HIS A 198 13.60 -40.05 2.72
N LEU A 199 14.19 -39.10 3.45
CA LEU A 199 15.64 -39.06 3.70
C LEU A 199 15.94 -38.85 5.19
N VAL A 200 15.55 -39.82 6.01
CA VAL A 200 16.23 -40.07 7.29
C VAL A 200 16.94 -41.42 7.16
N PRO A 201 18.25 -41.48 6.97
CA PRO A 201 18.99 -42.70 7.20
C PRO A 201 19.12 -42.90 8.72
N ALA A 202 18.74 -44.09 9.16
CA ALA A 202 19.03 -44.60 10.49
C ALA A 202 20.54 -44.53 10.77
N LEU A 203 20.92 -43.83 11.84
CA LEU A 203 22.21 -44.02 12.51
C LEU A 203 21.94 -44.06 14.02
N SER A 204 21.51 -45.22 14.48
CA SER A 204 21.73 -45.68 15.85
C SER A 204 22.99 -46.53 15.85
N GLY A 205 24.05 -45.97 16.40
CA GLY A 205 25.22 -46.67 16.93
C GLY A 205 25.46 -46.15 18.34
#